data_AF-H3SKW4-F1
#
_entry.id   AF-H3SKW4-F1
#
_cell.length_a   1.000
_cell.length_b   1.000
_cell.length_c   1.000
_cell.angle_alpha   90.00
_cell.angle_beta   90.00
_cell.angle_gamma   90.00
#
_symmetry.space_group_name_H-M   'P 1'
#
loop_
_entity.id
_entity.type
_entity.pdbx_description
1 polymer ?
#
loop_
_entity_poly.entity_id
_entity_poly.type
_entity_poly.pdbx_seq_one_letter_code
_entity_poly.pdbx_strand_id
1 'polypeptide(L)'
;MSLEGRHIHSELHVKIMDSSPWLGRRKWAITTMREGRESLSFLKDRSKIATHPRLIWTNEEHEYVIAKDPLNRTTTISDSCSHAVVGEIAKVPGGKLNQRELVIYDNALCPLVLPCIDRIMKTIY
;
A
#
# COMPACT_ATOMS: atom_id res chain seq x y z
N MET A 1 -13.01 -5.84 -5.47
CA MET A 1 -12.73 -4.51 -4.90
C MET A 1 -11.93 -3.70 -5.90
N SER A 2 -12.38 -2.48 -6.19
CA SER A 2 -11.62 -1.48 -6.93
C SER A 2 -11.53 -0.21 -6.09
N LEU A 3 -10.38 0.46 -6.14
CA LEU A 3 -10.11 1.73 -5.47
C LEU A 3 -9.44 2.69 -6.43
N GLU A 4 -9.85 3.95 -6.37
CA GLU A 4 -9.26 5.02 -7.17
C GLU A 4 -8.86 6.18 -6.24
N GLY A 5 -7.71 6.78 -6.51
CA GLY A 5 -7.20 7.95 -5.81
C GLY A 5 -6.68 8.95 -6.83
N ARG A 6 -7.20 10.18 -6.81
CA ARG A 6 -6.85 11.25 -7.76
C ARG A 6 -6.37 12.48 -7.01
N HIS A 7 -5.30 13.08 -7.49
CA HIS A 7 -4.94 14.43 -7.09
C HIS A 7 -5.61 15.44 -8.03
N ILE A 8 -6.48 16.30 -7.50
CA ILE A 8 -7.39 17.14 -8.31
C ILE A 8 -6.62 18.11 -9.22
N HIS A 9 -5.43 18.55 -8.79
CA HIS A 9 -4.66 19.59 -9.48
C HIS A 9 -3.44 19.04 -10.23
N SER A 10 -3.35 17.72 -10.43
CA SER A 10 -2.25 17.12 -11.21
C SER A 10 -2.73 15.89 -11.97
N GLU A 11 -1.92 15.40 -12.90
CA GLU A 11 -2.19 14.15 -13.61
C GLU A 11 -2.00 12.89 -12.74
N LEU A 12 -1.61 13.04 -11.47
CA LEU A 12 -1.42 11.92 -10.55
C LEU A 12 -2.75 11.21 -10.24
N HIS A 13 -2.88 9.98 -10.76
CA HIS A 13 -4.02 9.10 -10.51
C HIS A 13 -3.54 7.68 -10.24
N VAL A 14 -4.13 7.03 -9.23
CA VAL A 14 -3.89 5.63 -8.90
C VAL A 14 -5.19 4.87 -9.00
N LYS A 15 -5.15 3.69 -9.63
CA LYS A 15 -6.25 2.74 -9.68
C LYS A 15 -5.77 1.38 -9.21
N ILE A 16 -6.40 0.84 -8.18
CA ILE A 16 -6.18 -0.52 -7.69
C ILE A 16 -7.38 -1.37 -8.06
N MET A 17 -7.15 -2.46 -8.78
CA MET A 17 -8.21 -3.38 -9.21
C MET A 17 -7.88 -4.80 -8.74
N ASP A 18 -8.90 -5.53 -8.29
CA ASP A 18 -8.77 -6.99 -8.17
C ASP A 18 -8.25 -7.57 -9.49
N SER A 19 -7.25 -8.44 -9.37
CA SER A 19 -6.79 -9.29 -10.45
C SER A 19 -7.06 -10.74 -10.08
N SER A 20 -7.00 -11.64 -11.07
CA SER A 20 -7.27 -13.06 -10.87
C SER A 20 -6.53 -13.61 -9.64
N PRO A 21 -7.18 -14.46 -8.83
CA PRO A 21 -6.55 -15.06 -7.65
C PRO A 21 -5.23 -15.72 -8.02
N TRP A 22 -4.19 -15.44 -7.26
CA TRP A 22 -2.88 -16.06 -7.45
C TRP A 22 -2.68 -17.13 -6.38
N LEU A 23 -2.67 -18.40 -6.77
CA LEU A 23 -2.59 -19.56 -5.85
C LEU A 23 -3.66 -19.54 -4.75
N GLY A 24 -4.90 -19.15 -5.10
CA GLY A 24 -6.01 -19.01 -4.15
C GLY A 24 -5.92 -17.79 -3.23
N ARG A 25 -4.93 -16.91 -3.42
CA ARG A 25 -4.75 -15.67 -2.66
C ARG A 25 -5.12 -14.45 -3.47
N ARG A 26 -5.48 -13.37 -2.77
CA ARG A 26 -5.86 -12.10 -3.39
C ARG A 26 -4.64 -11.43 -4.01
N LYS A 27 -4.84 -10.88 -5.21
CA LYS A 27 -3.85 -10.11 -5.95
C LYS A 27 -4.56 -8.92 -6.57
N TRP A 28 -3.94 -7.76 -6.49
CA TRP A 28 -4.42 -6.54 -7.12
C TRP A 28 -3.41 -6.03 -8.15
N ALA A 29 -3.91 -5.50 -9.25
CA ALA A 29 -3.15 -4.67 -10.17
C ALA A 29 -3.27 -3.21 -9.72
N ILE A 30 -2.16 -2.49 -9.70
CA ILE A 30 -2.10 -1.07 -9.37
C ILE A 30 -1.57 -0.34 -10.60
N THR A 31 -2.43 0.44 -11.22
CA THR A 31 -2.06 1.37 -12.29
C THR A 31 -1.82 2.74 -11.70
N THR A 32 -0.66 3.34 -11.97
CA THR A 32 -0.35 4.72 -11.57
C THR A 32 -0.10 5.55 -12.81
N MET A 33 -0.83 6.65 -12.95
CA MET A 33 -0.58 7.68 -13.96
C MET A 33 0.11 8.86 -13.28
N ARG A 34 1.25 9.30 -13.81
CA ARG A 34 2.00 10.47 -13.33
C ARG A 34 2.69 11.15 -14.51
N GLU A 35 2.46 12.45 -14.70
CA GLU A 35 3.14 13.27 -15.72
C GLU A 35 3.08 12.62 -17.12
N GLY A 36 1.88 12.22 -17.55
CA GLY A 36 1.67 11.54 -18.83
C GLY A 36 2.15 10.09 -18.93
N ARG A 37 2.79 9.54 -17.89
CA ARG A 37 3.32 8.16 -17.88
C ARG A 37 2.48 7.24 -17.04
N GLU A 38 2.09 6.12 -17.63
CA GLU A 38 1.43 5.01 -16.94
C GLU A 38 2.47 3.99 -16.47
N SER A 39 2.39 3.59 -15.21
CA SER A 39 3.15 2.47 -14.65
C SER A 39 2.22 1.43 -14.05
N LEU A 40 2.63 0.15 -14.15
CA LEU A 40 1.89 -0.98 -13.64
C LEU A 40 2.69 -1.66 -12.53
N SER A 41 2.03 -1.88 -11.40
CA SER A 41 2.57 -2.59 -10.24
C SER A 41 1.54 -3.58 -9.71
N PHE A 42 1.96 -4.47 -8.80
CA PHE A 42 1.08 -5.51 -8.25
C PHE A 42 1.17 -5.61 -6.75
N LEU A 43 0.02 -5.79 -6.10
CA LEU A 43 -0.08 -6.06 -4.67
C LEU A 43 -0.57 -7.48 -4.46
N LYS A 44 0.13 -8.27 -3.66
CA LYS A 44 -0.17 -9.69 -3.40
C LYS A 44 -0.39 -9.90 -1.92
N ASP A 45 -1.46 -10.59 -1.56
CA ASP A 45 -1.68 -11.03 -0.20
C ASP A 45 -0.81 -12.25 0.13
N ARG A 46 0.07 -12.10 1.12
CA ARG A 46 0.95 -13.15 1.66
C ARG A 46 0.69 -13.44 3.13
N SER A 47 -0.41 -12.93 3.68
CA SER A 47 -0.78 -13.14 5.07
C SER A 47 -0.94 -14.63 5.34
N LYS A 48 -0.37 -15.10 6.45
CA LYS A 48 -0.53 -16.48 6.93
C LYS A 48 -1.55 -16.57 8.07
N ILE A 49 -1.65 -15.50 8.87
CA ILE A 49 -2.58 -15.36 9.99
C ILE A 49 -3.22 -13.96 9.92
N ALA A 50 -4.51 -13.87 10.24
CA ALA A 50 -5.27 -12.63 10.09
C ALA A 50 -4.77 -11.48 10.99
N THR A 51 -4.23 -11.81 12.16
CA THR A 51 -3.72 -10.82 13.13
C THR A 51 -2.38 -10.20 12.74
N HIS A 52 -1.67 -10.78 11.77
CA HIS A 52 -0.38 -10.30 11.27
C HIS A 52 -0.40 -10.25 9.73
N PRO A 53 -1.20 -9.32 9.17
CA PRO A 53 -1.35 -9.22 7.73
C PRO A 53 -0.05 -8.77 7.08
N ARG A 54 0.27 -9.40 5.94
CA ARG A 54 1.48 -9.16 5.17
C ARG A 54 1.16 -9.13 3.69
N LEU A 55 1.33 -7.97 3.06
CA LEU A 55 1.22 -7.81 1.61
C LEU A 55 2.60 -7.62 0.99
N ILE A 56 2.71 -7.99 -0.29
CA ILE A 56 3.89 -7.77 -1.11
C ILE A 56 3.50 -6.86 -2.26
N TRP A 57 4.16 -5.71 -2.37
CA TRP A 57 3.97 -4.77 -3.47
C TRP A 57 5.20 -4.81 -4.38
N THR A 58 5.02 -5.22 -5.63
CA THR A 58 6.08 -5.17 -6.65
C THR A 58 5.84 -3.98 -7.57
N ASN A 59 6.73 -2.99 -7.53
CA ASN A 59 6.69 -1.79 -8.35
C ASN A 59 8.01 -1.66 -9.11
N GLU A 60 7.93 -1.62 -10.43
CA GLU A 60 9.10 -1.65 -11.31
C GLU A 60 10.01 -2.85 -10.95
N GLU A 61 11.28 -2.59 -10.60
CA GLU A 61 12.26 -3.61 -10.21
C GLU A 61 12.35 -3.81 -8.68
N HIS A 62 11.51 -3.11 -7.91
CA HIS A 62 11.51 -3.15 -6.45
C HIS A 62 10.36 -3.99 -5.90
N GLU A 63 10.65 -4.72 -4.83
CA GLU A 63 9.65 -5.40 -4.02
C GLU A 63 9.60 -4.77 -2.62
N TYR A 64 8.40 -4.47 -2.16
CA TYR A 64 8.15 -3.88 -0.85
C TYR A 64 7.28 -4.81 -0.02
N VAL A 65 7.65 -4.99 1.24
CA VAL A 65 6.87 -5.72 2.24
C VAL A 65 6.03 -4.73 3.02
N ILE A 66 4.71 -4.95 3.01
CA ILE A 66 3.76 -4.15 3.78
C ILE A 66 3.24 -5.01 4.91
N ALA A 67 3.60 -4.67 6.15
CA ALA A 67 3.23 -5.44 7.33
C ALA A 67 2.57 -4.55 8.37
N LYS A 68 1.60 -5.10 9.10
CA LYS A 68 0.99 -4.41 10.23
C LYS A 68 1.54 -4.97 11.53
N ASP A 69 2.09 -4.10 12.35
CA ASP A 69 2.47 -4.43 13.72
C ASP A 69 1.20 -4.64 14.55
N PRO A 70 1.08 -5.78 15.25
CA PRO A 70 -0.11 -6.15 16.00
C PRO A 70 -0.33 -5.29 17.25
N LEU A 71 0.72 -4.72 17.85
CA LEU A 71 0.69 -4.00 19.11
C LEU A 71 0.36 -2.52 18.91
N ASN A 72 1.14 -1.82 18.09
CA ASN A 72 0.97 -0.38 17.89
C ASN A 72 0.03 -0.05 16.70
N ARG A 73 -0.41 -1.08 15.95
CA ARG A 73 -1.26 -0.97 14.76
C ARG A 73 -0.66 -0.12 13.64
N THR A 74 0.65 0.13 13.69
CA THR A 74 1.40 0.79 12.63
C THR A 74 1.54 -0.18 11.46
N THR A 75 1.34 0.32 10.25
CA THR A 75 1.65 -0.43 9.04
C THR A 75 2.97 0.09 8.50
N THR A 76 3.98 -0.75 8.39
CA THR A 76 5.28 -0.40 7.81
C THR A 76 5.33 -0.86 6.36
N ILE A 77 6.02 -0.09 5.54
CA ILE A 77 6.41 -0.44 4.18
C ILE A 77 7.94 -0.49 4.17
N SER A 78 8.50 -1.65 3.88
CA SER A 78 9.94 -1.87 3.84
C SER A 78 10.37 -2.37 2.49
N ASP A 79 11.49 -1.87 1.97
CA ASP A 79 12.14 -2.45 0.79
C ASP A 79 12.62 -3.87 1.11
N SER A 80 12.32 -4.83 0.23
CA SER A 80 12.57 -6.25 0.52
C SER A 80 14.04 -6.62 0.54
N CYS A 81 14.88 -5.89 -0.21
CA CYS A 81 16.28 -6.19 -0.40
C CYS A 81 17.15 -5.60 0.71
N SER A 82 16.93 -4.32 1.03
CA SER A 82 17.66 -3.58 2.05
C SER A 82 17.06 -3.71 3.46
N HIS A 83 15.80 -4.12 3.56
CA HIS A 83 14.99 -4.09 4.78
C HIS A 83 14.78 -2.69 5.36
N ALA A 84 15.14 -1.63 4.63
CA ALA A 84 14.93 -0.26 5.06
C ALA A 84 13.43 0.07 5.08
N VAL A 85 12.98 0.79 6.11
CA VAL A 85 11.62 1.32 6.17
C VAL A 85 11.54 2.54 5.24
N VAL A 86 10.70 2.44 4.21
CA VAL A 86 10.51 3.47 3.19
C VAL A 86 9.20 4.24 3.37
N GLY A 87 8.30 3.72 4.20
CA GLY A 87 7.11 4.46 4.61
C GLY A 87 6.36 3.79 5.77
N GLU A 88 5.50 4.55 6.42
CA GLU A 88 4.74 4.12 7.59
C GLU A 88 3.33 4.70 7.56
N ILE A 89 2.39 3.96 8.13
CA ILE A 89 1.00 4.37 8.32
C ILE A 89 0.63 4.12 9.77
N ALA A 90 0.69 5.15 10.61
CA ALA A 90 0.46 5.05 12.04
C ALA A 90 -0.85 5.73 12.45
N LYS A 91 -1.35 5.43 13.65
CA LYS A 91 -2.39 6.27 14.27
C LYS A 91 -1.73 7.55 14.79
N VAL A 92 -2.42 8.68 14.65
CA VAL A 92 -1.97 9.93 15.26
C VAL A 92 -2.19 9.88 16.77
N PRO A 93 -1.15 10.04 17.61
CA PRO A 93 -1.33 10.12 19.06
C PRO A 93 -2.24 11.29 19.44
N GLY A 94 -3.30 11.04 20.21
CA GLY A 94 -4.27 12.06 20.60
C GLY A 94 -5.16 12.59 19.45
N GLY A 95 -5.06 12.03 18.25
CA GLY A 95 -5.90 12.39 17.10
C GLY A 95 -7.35 11.90 17.24
N LYS A 96 -8.23 12.39 16.38
CA LYS A 96 -9.63 11.91 16.31
C LYS A 96 -9.69 10.40 16.02
N LEU A 97 -10.80 9.75 16.40
CA LEU A 97 -11.09 8.37 16.02
C LEU A 97 -10.87 8.17 14.52
N ASN A 98 -9.99 7.22 14.16
CA ASN A 98 -9.61 6.81 12.80
C ASN A 98 -8.64 7.73 12.03
N GLN A 99 -8.11 8.80 12.63
CA GLN A 99 -7.05 9.57 12.00
C GLN A 99 -5.75 8.75 11.94
N ARG A 100 -5.15 8.68 10.75
CA ARG A 100 -3.87 8.03 10.51
C ARG A 100 -2.93 8.98 9.78
N GLU A 101 -1.66 8.91 10.13
CA GLU A 101 -0.59 9.62 9.47
C GLU A 101 0.11 8.69 8.48
N LEU A 102 0.42 9.21 7.30
CA LEU A 102 1.24 8.54 6.30
C LEU A 102 2.56 9.27 6.21
N VAL A 103 3.65 8.55 6.49
CA VAL A 103 5.01 9.06 6.38
C VAL A 103 5.70 8.32 5.25
N ILE A 104 6.37 9.06 4.36
CA ILE A 104 7.12 8.51 3.23
C ILE A 104 8.56 8.99 3.41
N TYR A 105 9.47 8.05 3.60
CA TYR A 105 10.90 8.33 3.77
C TYR A 105 11.66 8.30 2.44
N ASP A 106 11.10 7.61 1.44
CA ASP A 106 11.68 7.50 0.10
C ASP A 106 10.69 7.97 -0.98
N ASN A 107 11.14 8.90 -1.83
CA ASN A 107 10.36 9.48 -2.93
C ASN A 107 9.99 8.47 -4.03
N ALA A 108 10.55 7.25 -4.02
CA ALA A 108 10.20 6.19 -4.94
C ALA A 108 8.74 5.73 -4.82
N LEU A 109 8.09 5.97 -3.67
CA LEU A 109 6.70 5.58 -3.45
C LEU A 109 5.73 6.68 -3.88
N CYS A 110 4.76 6.33 -4.73
CA CYS A 110 3.65 7.22 -5.05
C CYS A 110 2.80 7.51 -3.80
N PRO A 111 2.66 8.78 -3.36
CA PRO A 111 1.95 9.11 -2.13
C PRO A 111 0.46 8.75 -2.13
N LEU A 112 -0.16 8.67 -3.31
CA LEU A 112 -1.57 8.27 -3.43
C LEU A 112 -1.78 6.75 -3.30
N VAL A 113 -0.75 5.93 -3.52
CA VAL A 113 -0.88 4.47 -3.43
C VAL A 113 -1.08 4.03 -1.97
N LEU A 114 -0.34 4.63 -1.03
CA LEU A 114 -0.35 4.19 0.38
C LEU A 114 -1.73 4.31 1.06
N PRO A 115 -2.49 5.42 0.92
CA PRO A 115 -3.86 5.50 1.44
C PRO A 115 -4.80 4.46 0.82
N CYS A 116 -4.64 4.16 -0.47
CA CYS A 116 -5.41 3.11 -1.13
C CYS A 116 -5.08 1.73 -0.54
N ILE A 117 -3.80 1.41 -0.32
CA ILE A 117 -3.38 0.16 0.33
C ILE A 117 -3.88 0.09 1.78
N ASP A 118 -3.82 1.19 2.54
CA ASP A 118 -4.35 1.25 3.91
C ASP A 118 -5.83 0.86 3.95
N ARG A 119 -6.61 1.38 2.98
CA ARG A 119 -8.02 1.03 2.85
C ARG A 119 -8.23 -0.44 2.49
N ILE A 120 -7.41 -1.01 1.61
CA ILE A 120 -7.45 -2.46 1.30
C ILE A 120 -7.21 -3.26 2.57
N MET A 121 -6.15 -2.95 3.29
CA MET A 121 -5.78 -3.63 4.54
C MET A 121 -6.94 -3.61 5.54
N LYS A 122 -7.52 -2.44 5.81
CA LYS A 122 -8.68 -2.29 6.73
C LYS A 122 -9.95 -3.01 6.27
N THR A 123 -10.12 -3.18 4.96
CA THR A 123 -11.31 -3.86 4.43
C THR A 123 -11.19 -5.38 4.58
N ILE A 124 -9.96 -5.89 4.68
CA ILE A 124 -9.67 -7.31 4.70
C ILE A 124 -9.31 -7.81 6.11
N TYR A 125 -8.73 -6.95 6.96
CA TYR A 125 -8.23 -7.25 8.31
C TYR A 125 -8.57 -6.14 9.31
#